data_AF-A0A7V7MM72-F1
#
_entry.id   AF-A0A7V7MM72-F1
#
_cell.length_a   1.000
_cell.length_b   1.000
_cell.length_c   1.000
_cell.angle_alpha   90.00
_cell.angle_beta   90.00
_cell.angle_gamma   90.00
#
_symmetry.space_group_name_H-M   'P 1'
#
loop_
_entity.id
_entity.type
_entity.pdbx_description
1 polymer ?
#
loop_
_entity_poly.entity_id
_entity_poly.type
_entity_poly.pdbx_seq_one_letter_code
_entity_poly.pdbx_strand_id
1 'polypeptide(L)'
;MALPLCSAIPSVIVRSSILLCLISLLLATSLAGQTIYVNPSTGSDVTGDGSVSNPYASLTHSLTQASTGFTIELQNGTYNTGSGEVFPIFLADQVDIVAAPGSAPTFDAGIATEVFKVQGINITALTTLRGLSVTGGGTSFLVEAGVVAGGLVLENCLFTAFTSIGANFRLRSGNHTVTIRNCDFIAAAGATHGIRFDVSSSSAALIAGSIEDCSIADALTSAAVLASAGGSVDDSFSIRRNQFSSFTIAGLHVQALAGSSFSATNSATVQGNQITGDNADLGEQGLVLEALSAGIGSQNAILDSSVLYNIMTKNSENVVVRTTNHMIGNTISLSCEFIGNSVANASDYGVLFDVAAGTTCAPDFGDLTRLAFGSGRNSFTNNVRNMIFDSDMQNVIMAQNNWWGTTSSTDIFNSIEQNGHSLFPSIDNPLKTSMTGSVSPSTISPNSNRNMTLTVGAQAGVVDNTDTDAVIGRILMTVGANVVVPVVFTNGQGLSFVSPSLSEGTYAIQIVNPGGQTLSATLRVTKDASGGGGSSTGICAVATAAHGDYESEEVRVLRRLRDDYLLTTQGGQAFTRAYYQYGPYLANYIEDRQWARSATRTGLIPLVALSKGLLLWNPGQRCMAAVGFLGLFFLIRRRRT
;
A
#
# COMPACT_ATOMS: atom_id res chain seq x y z
N MET A 1 -62.62 -55.26 -9.17
CA MET A 1 -63.24 -54.45 -10.24
C MET A 1 -63.69 -53.13 -9.63
N ALA A 2 -62.90 -52.06 -9.82
CA ALA A 2 -63.31 -50.65 -9.79
C ALA A 2 -62.10 -49.79 -10.24
N LEU A 3 -62.36 -48.92 -11.23
CA LEU A 3 -61.54 -47.82 -11.79
C LEU A 3 -61.31 -46.69 -10.74
N PRO A 4 -60.88 -45.46 -11.10
CA PRO A 4 -59.65 -44.95 -11.75
C PRO A 4 -59.05 -43.77 -10.92
N LEU A 5 -58.03 -43.04 -11.40
CA LEU A 5 -58.04 -41.56 -11.41
C LEU A 5 -56.81 -40.94 -12.12
N CYS A 6 -57.16 -40.23 -13.19
CA CYS A 6 -56.45 -39.11 -13.82
C CYS A 6 -56.32 -37.94 -12.83
N SER A 7 -55.21 -37.18 -12.87
CA SER A 7 -55.28 -35.72 -12.78
C SER A 7 -53.98 -35.08 -13.28
N ALA A 8 -54.16 -33.93 -13.91
CA ALA A 8 -53.21 -33.21 -14.72
C ALA A 8 -52.73 -31.94 -13.97
N ILE A 9 -51.41 -31.66 -14.10
CA ILE A 9 -50.69 -30.37 -14.04
C ILE A 9 -50.81 -29.53 -12.72
N PRO A 10 -49.80 -28.68 -12.37
CA PRO A 10 -49.77 -27.35 -12.99
C PRO A 10 -48.37 -26.82 -13.35
N SER A 11 -48.29 -26.33 -14.58
CA SER A 11 -47.26 -25.57 -15.28
C SER A 11 -47.05 -24.15 -14.72
N VAL A 12 -47.50 -23.90 -13.49
CA VAL A 12 -47.44 -22.59 -12.82
C VAL A 12 -46.07 -22.33 -12.21
N ILE A 13 -45.39 -23.38 -11.71
CA ILE A 13 -44.10 -23.24 -11.02
C ILE A 13 -42.97 -22.84 -11.99
N VAL A 14 -43.04 -23.32 -13.23
CA VAL A 14 -42.01 -23.03 -14.25
C VAL A 14 -42.10 -21.59 -14.78
N ARG A 15 -43.31 -21.02 -14.89
CA ARG A 15 -43.50 -19.63 -15.32
C ARG A 15 -43.12 -18.62 -14.23
N SER A 16 -43.39 -18.91 -12.95
CA SER A 16 -43.01 -18.03 -11.84
C SER A 16 -41.49 -17.98 -11.61
N SER A 17 -40.79 -19.09 -11.87
CA SER A 17 -39.33 -19.17 -11.67
C SER A 17 -38.54 -18.41 -12.75
N ILE A 18 -39.04 -18.40 -13.99
CA ILE A 18 -38.44 -17.65 -15.10
C ILE A 18 -38.68 -16.15 -14.92
N LEU A 19 -39.86 -15.75 -14.43
CA LEU A 19 -40.19 -14.36 -14.15
C LEU A 19 -39.36 -13.80 -12.98
N LEU A 20 -39.15 -14.58 -11.90
CA LEU A 20 -38.32 -14.20 -10.76
C LEU A 20 -36.83 -14.09 -11.14
N CYS A 21 -36.36 -14.94 -12.07
CA CYS A 21 -34.99 -14.92 -12.60
C CYS A 21 -34.77 -13.74 -13.57
N LEU A 22 -35.78 -13.38 -14.38
CA LEU A 22 -35.75 -12.18 -15.23
C LEU A 22 -35.81 -10.89 -14.41
N ILE A 23 -36.60 -10.84 -13.32
CA ILE A 23 -36.64 -9.70 -12.40
C ILE A 23 -35.31 -9.56 -11.66
N SER A 24 -34.70 -10.65 -11.20
CA SER A 24 -33.37 -10.60 -10.54
C SER A 24 -32.22 -10.30 -11.51
N LEU A 25 -32.33 -10.67 -12.80
CA LEU A 25 -31.36 -10.29 -13.84
C LEU A 25 -31.55 -8.83 -14.31
N LEU A 26 -32.78 -8.30 -14.27
CA LEU A 26 -33.05 -6.86 -14.45
C LEU A 26 -32.60 -6.04 -13.23
N LEU A 27 -32.67 -6.57 -11.99
CA LEU A 27 -32.15 -5.89 -10.80
C LEU A 27 -30.61 -5.96 -10.70
N ALA A 28 -29.98 -7.06 -11.15
CA ALA A 28 -28.51 -7.20 -11.09
C ALA A 28 -27.76 -6.32 -12.12
N THR A 29 -28.45 -5.84 -13.15
CA THR A 29 -27.90 -4.84 -14.10
C THR A 29 -28.11 -3.40 -13.63
N SER A 30 -28.78 -3.18 -12.48
CA SER A 30 -29.09 -1.85 -11.95
C SER A 30 -28.14 -1.34 -10.86
N LEU A 31 -27.01 -2.03 -10.63
CA LEU A 31 -26.03 -1.64 -9.60
C LEU A 31 -24.63 -1.32 -10.18
N ALA A 32 -24.56 -0.88 -11.43
CA ALA A 32 -23.41 -0.10 -11.89
C ALA A 32 -23.73 1.37 -11.56
N GLY A 33 -22.91 2.00 -10.71
CA GLY A 33 -23.00 3.42 -10.44
C GLY A 33 -23.08 4.23 -11.73
N GLN A 34 -24.02 5.18 -11.80
CA GLN A 34 -24.15 6.04 -12.96
C GLN A 34 -22.92 6.97 -13.05
N THR A 35 -22.34 7.09 -14.24
CA THR A 35 -21.22 8.01 -14.49
C THR A 35 -21.74 9.36 -14.97
N ILE A 36 -21.31 10.44 -14.32
CA ILE A 36 -21.55 11.83 -14.73
C ILE A 36 -20.26 12.37 -15.35
N TYR A 37 -20.33 12.93 -16.55
CA TYR A 37 -19.18 13.49 -17.26
C TYR A 37 -19.13 15.01 -17.12
N VAL A 38 -17.94 15.54 -16.83
CA VAL A 38 -17.69 16.97 -16.63
C VAL A 38 -16.58 17.44 -17.54
N ASN A 39 -16.81 18.52 -18.28
CA ASN A 39 -15.80 19.16 -19.12
C ASN A 39 -15.92 20.69 -19.01
N PRO A 40 -14.91 21.39 -18.48
CA PRO A 40 -15.00 22.83 -18.22
C PRO A 40 -14.92 23.67 -19.49
N SER A 41 -14.48 23.09 -20.60
CA SER A 41 -14.32 23.80 -21.89
C SER A 41 -15.53 23.63 -22.81
N THR A 42 -16.18 22.46 -22.80
CA THR A 42 -17.28 22.13 -23.72
C THR A 42 -18.60 21.85 -23.04
N GLY A 43 -18.62 21.69 -21.71
CA GLY A 43 -19.82 21.40 -20.94
C GLY A 43 -20.67 22.64 -20.65
N SER A 44 -21.87 22.40 -20.10
CA SER A 44 -22.80 23.46 -19.69
C SER A 44 -23.59 23.05 -18.46
N ASP A 45 -23.59 23.85 -17.41
CA ASP A 45 -24.40 23.60 -16.20
C ASP A 45 -25.88 24.01 -16.37
N VAL A 46 -26.23 24.61 -17.51
CA VAL A 46 -27.61 25.03 -17.82
C VAL A 46 -28.28 24.03 -18.77
N THR A 47 -27.54 23.53 -19.75
CA THR A 47 -28.06 22.69 -20.84
C THR A 47 -27.45 21.30 -20.88
N GLY A 48 -26.38 21.04 -20.11
CA GLY A 48 -25.77 19.72 -19.97
C GLY A 48 -26.71 18.73 -19.30
N ASP A 49 -26.54 17.45 -19.60
CA ASP A 49 -27.27 16.35 -18.96
C ASP A 49 -26.33 15.36 -18.24
N GLY A 50 -25.04 15.67 -18.19
CA GLY A 50 -24.01 14.85 -17.55
C GLY A 50 -23.61 13.62 -18.37
N SER A 51 -24.08 13.48 -19.62
CA SER A 51 -23.64 12.43 -20.54
C SER A 51 -22.31 12.78 -21.23
N VAL A 52 -21.67 11.77 -21.84
CA VAL A 52 -20.45 11.97 -22.64
C VAL A 52 -20.63 13.00 -23.76
N SER A 53 -21.81 13.02 -24.40
CA SER A 53 -22.10 13.92 -25.52
C SER A 53 -22.51 15.33 -25.10
N ASN A 54 -22.97 15.50 -23.86
CA ASN A 54 -23.47 16.76 -23.34
C ASN A 54 -23.11 16.92 -21.85
N PRO A 55 -21.81 17.02 -21.53
CA PRO A 55 -21.32 17.01 -20.16
C PRO A 55 -21.69 18.30 -19.40
N TYR A 56 -21.65 18.24 -18.07
CA TYR A 56 -21.70 19.45 -17.24
C TYR A 56 -20.39 20.24 -17.35
N ALA A 57 -20.43 21.54 -17.03
CA ALA A 57 -19.27 22.41 -17.06
C ALA A 57 -18.44 22.32 -15.77
N SER A 58 -19.12 22.25 -14.61
CA SER A 58 -18.47 22.26 -13.29
C SER A 58 -18.70 20.99 -12.48
N LEU A 59 -17.71 20.65 -11.66
CA LEU A 59 -17.81 19.64 -10.62
C LEU A 59 -18.81 20.08 -9.53
N THR A 60 -18.80 21.38 -9.19
CA THR A 60 -19.75 21.98 -8.26
C THR A 60 -21.20 21.63 -8.63
N HIS A 61 -21.60 21.84 -9.88
CA HIS A 61 -22.94 21.49 -10.34
C HIS A 61 -23.15 19.97 -10.34
N SER A 62 -22.19 19.21 -10.85
CA SER A 62 -22.28 17.75 -10.97
C SER A 62 -22.52 17.05 -9.63
N LEU A 63 -21.92 17.54 -8.55
CA LEU A 63 -22.12 17.02 -7.20
C LEU A 63 -23.54 17.22 -6.67
N THR A 64 -24.26 18.24 -7.16
CA THR A 64 -25.70 18.41 -6.82
C THR A 64 -26.60 17.42 -7.55
N GLN A 65 -26.11 16.81 -8.63
CA GLN A 65 -26.84 15.83 -9.45
C GLN A 65 -26.47 14.39 -9.09
N ALA A 66 -25.32 14.19 -8.43
CA ALA A 66 -24.83 12.87 -8.04
C ALA A 66 -25.62 12.27 -6.88
N SER A 67 -25.78 10.95 -6.90
CA SER A 67 -26.32 10.15 -5.79
C SER A 67 -25.28 9.15 -5.30
N THR A 68 -25.49 8.58 -4.11
CA THR A 68 -24.65 7.53 -3.53
C THR A 68 -24.35 6.42 -4.56
N GLY A 69 -23.07 6.08 -4.71
CA GLY A 69 -22.55 5.08 -5.63
C GLY A 69 -22.21 5.61 -7.03
N PHE A 70 -22.37 6.91 -7.29
CA PHE A 70 -22.06 7.50 -8.60
C PHE A 70 -20.57 7.74 -8.78
N THR A 71 -20.14 7.84 -10.04
CA THR A 71 -18.79 8.28 -10.40
C THR A 71 -18.89 9.56 -11.22
N ILE A 72 -18.16 10.60 -10.84
CA ILE A 72 -17.99 11.83 -11.62
C ILE A 72 -16.64 11.74 -12.34
N GLU A 73 -16.68 11.71 -13.67
CA GLU A 73 -15.50 11.66 -14.52
C GLU A 73 -15.15 13.07 -15.04
N LEU A 74 -13.94 13.52 -14.70
CA LEU A 74 -13.40 14.84 -15.05
C LEU A 74 -12.54 14.75 -16.31
N GLN A 75 -12.90 15.51 -17.34
CA GLN A 75 -12.11 15.65 -18.56
C GLN A 75 -10.99 16.68 -18.39
N ASN A 76 -10.04 16.68 -19.33
CA ASN A 76 -8.94 17.63 -19.29
C ASN A 76 -9.42 19.09 -19.38
N GLY A 77 -8.88 19.95 -18.52
CA GLY A 77 -9.19 21.37 -18.51
C GLY A 77 -8.87 22.06 -17.18
N THR A 78 -9.03 23.37 -17.17
CA THR A 78 -8.87 24.21 -15.97
C THR A 78 -10.24 24.45 -15.36
N TYR A 79 -10.44 23.98 -14.13
CA TYR A 79 -11.63 24.13 -13.32
C TYR A 79 -11.40 25.28 -12.34
N ASN A 80 -12.11 26.40 -12.54
CA ASN A 80 -11.99 27.61 -11.73
C ASN A 80 -13.33 28.36 -11.70
N THR A 81 -13.35 29.54 -11.07
CA THR A 81 -14.57 30.37 -11.01
C THR A 81 -15.07 30.81 -12.39
N GLY A 82 -14.18 30.92 -13.39
CA GLY A 82 -14.52 31.21 -14.78
C GLY A 82 -15.18 30.04 -15.52
N SER A 83 -14.88 28.79 -15.12
CA SER A 83 -15.55 27.59 -15.65
C SER A 83 -16.82 27.21 -14.88
N GLY A 84 -17.20 27.98 -13.85
CA GLY A 84 -18.41 27.75 -13.05
C GLY A 84 -18.18 27.08 -11.69
N GLU A 85 -16.93 26.84 -11.27
CA GLU A 85 -16.68 26.28 -9.94
C GLU A 85 -16.97 27.29 -8.82
N VAL A 86 -17.49 26.77 -7.70
CA VAL A 86 -17.67 27.53 -6.46
C VAL A 86 -16.84 26.84 -5.38
N PHE A 87 -15.80 27.53 -4.90
CA PHE A 87 -14.95 27.04 -3.82
C PHE A 87 -15.50 27.46 -2.44
N PRO A 88 -15.50 26.58 -1.42
CA PRO A 88 -15.05 25.19 -1.48
C PRO A 88 -16.03 24.26 -2.19
N ILE A 89 -15.49 23.27 -2.91
CA ILE A 89 -16.23 22.17 -3.53
C ILE A 89 -16.52 21.12 -2.45
N PHE A 90 -17.81 20.87 -2.22
CA PHE A 90 -18.28 19.96 -1.16
C PHE A 90 -18.38 18.52 -1.66
N LEU A 91 -17.61 17.61 -1.08
CA LEU A 91 -17.70 16.18 -1.40
C LEU A 91 -19.02 15.58 -0.89
N ALA A 92 -19.47 14.53 -1.57
CA ALA A 92 -20.63 13.73 -1.19
C ALA A 92 -20.21 12.31 -0.76
N ASP A 93 -20.98 11.70 0.14
CA ASP A 93 -20.72 10.32 0.59
C ASP A 93 -20.93 9.32 -0.55
N GLN A 94 -19.94 8.44 -0.74
CA GLN A 94 -19.92 7.38 -1.77
C GLN A 94 -20.06 7.91 -3.20
N VAL A 95 -19.55 9.11 -3.47
CA VAL A 95 -19.42 9.62 -4.85
C VAL A 95 -17.94 9.68 -5.19
N ASP A 96 -17.53 8.85 -6.15
CA ASP A 96 -16.15 8.84 -6.63
C ASP A 96 -15.92 9.96 -7.64
N ILE A 97 -14.88 10.76 -7.45
CA ILE A 97 -14.46 11.82 -8.37
C ILE A 97 -13.13 11.38 -8.99
N VAL A 98 -13.11 11.19 -10.30
CA VAL A 98 -11.99 10.57 -11.00
C VAL A 98 -11.63 11.35 -12.26
N ALA A 99 -10.33 11.49 -12.55
CA ALA A 99 -9.89 11.94 -13.86
C ALA A 99 -10.19 10.88 -14.93
N ALA A 100 -10.63 11.33 -16.10
CA ALA A 100 -10.79 10.48 -17.27
C ALA A 100 -9.43 9.86 -17.68
N PRO A 101 -9.40 8.66 -18.28
CA PRO A 101 -8.16 8.04 -18.74
C PRO A 101 -7.35 8.96 -19.66
N GLY A 102 -6.11 9.28 -19.26
CA GLY A 102 -5.21 10.17 -20.02
C GLY A 102 -5.51 11.66 -19.88
N SER A 103 -6.44 12.07 -19.01
CA SER A 103 -6.72 13.47 -18.67
C SER A 103 -5.98 13.90 -17.41
N ALA A 104 -5.66 15.20 -17.31
CA ALA A 104 -5.05 15.83 -16.14
C ALA A 104 -5.88 17.07 -15.73
N PRO A 105 -7.10 16.88 -15.18
CA PRO A 105 -7.95 17.99 -14.76
C PRO A 105 -7.25 18.81 -13.68
N THR A 106 -7.23 20.13 -13.84
CA THR A 106 -6.56 21.06 -12.92
C THR A 106 -7.57 22.02 -12.30
N PHE A 107 -7.72 21.97 -10.98
CA PHE A 107 -8.48 22.95 -10.20
C PHE A 107 -7.59 24.12 -9.84
N ASP A 108 -7.85 25.29 -10.42
CA ASP A 108 -7.19 26.54 -10.08
C ASP A 108 -8.07 27.31 -9.09
N ALA A 109 -7.69 27.22 -7.82
CA ALA A 109 -8.41 27.81 -6.71
C ALA A 109 -8.10 29.30 -6.52
N GLY A 110 -7.07 29.84 -7.19
CA GLY A 110 -6.62 31.22 -7.00
C GLY A 110 -6.37 31.56 -5.54
N ILE A 111 -7.19 32.46 -4.98
CA ILE A 111 -7.11 32.94 -3.59
C ILE A 111 -8.20 32.33 -2.67
N ALA A 112 -8.88 31.27 -3.10
CA ALA A 112 -9.90 30.62 -2.27
C ALA A 112 -9.30 30.11 -0.96
N THR A 113 -10.01 30.24 0.16
CA THR A 113 -9.49 29.81 1.46
C THR A 113 -9.40 28.28 1.58
N GLU A 114 -10.34 27.58 0.95
CA GLU A 114 -10.50 26.13 1.00
C GLU A 114 -10.95 25.65 -0.39
N VAL A 115 -10.37 24.54 -0.89
CA VAL A 115 -10.67 24.03 -2.25
C VAL A 115 -11.65 22.87 -2.20
N PHE A 116 -11.26 21.73 -1.62
CA PHE A 116 -12.15 20.58 -1.40
C PHE A 116 -12.51 20.46 0.08
N LYS A 117 -13.77 20.19 0.37
CA LYS A 117 -14.27 20.13 1.74
C LYS A 117 -15.27 19.00 1.96
N VAL A 118 -15.10 18.27 3.06
CA VAL A 118 -16.15 17.41 3.63
C VAL A 118 -16.76 18.15 4.82
N GLN A 119 -18.03 18.56 4.69
CA GLN A 119 -18.76 19.34 5.68
C GLN A 119 -20.21 18.87 5.76
N GLY A 120 -20.75 18.79 6.98
CA GLY A 120 -22.17 18.52 7.22
C GLY A 120 -22.66 17.11 6.86
N ILE A 121 -21.78 16.26 6.34
CA ILE A 121 -22.05 14.87 5.95
C ILE A 121 -20.96 13.95 6.51
N ASN A 122 -21.32 12.72 6.84
CA ASN A 122 -20.36 11.67 7.18
C ASN A 122 -20.01 10.87 5.92
N ILE A 123 -18.72 10.58 5.72
CA ILE A 123 -18.27 9.57 4.78
C ILE A 123 -18.41 8.21 5.47
N THR A 124 -19.39 7.42 5.03
CA THR A 124 -19.76 6.16 5.69
C THR A 124 -19.16 4.94 5.03
N ALA A 125 -18.72 5.07 3.78
CA ALA A 125 -18.05 4.03 3.02
C ALA A 125 -17.04 4.64 2.04
N LEU A 126 -16.51 3.83 1.13
CA LEU A 126 -15.47 4.24 0.18
C LEU A 126 -15.93 5.46 -0.63
N THR A 127 -15.17 6.56 -0.53
CA THR A 127 -15.34 7.79 -1.31
C THR A 127 -13.97 8.21 -1.81
N THR A 128 -13.80 8.27 -3.14
CA THR A 128 -12.49 8.45 -3.75
C THR A 128 -12.37 9.79 -4.47
N LEU A 129 -11.24 10.48 -4.30
CA LEU A 129 -10.79 11.58 -5.13
C LEU A 129 -9.50 11.14 -5.84
N ARG A 130 -9.53 11.03 -7.19
CA ARG A 130 -8.42 10.45 -7.93
C ARG A 130 -7.99 11.19 -9.20
N GLY A 131 -6.69 11.34 -9.38
CA GLY A 131 -6.08 11.67 -10.68
C GLY A 131 -6.15 13.16 -11.04
N LEU A 132 -6.44 14.03 -10.09
CA LEU A 132 -6.60 15.47 -10.34
C LEU A 132 -5.42 16.29 -9.82
N SER A 133 -5.27 17.49 -10.38
CA SER A 133 -4.34 18.50 -9.89
C SER A 133 -5.10 19.66 -9.25
N VAL A 134 -4.56 20.21 -8.17
CA VAL A 134 -5.05 21.40 -7.49
C VAL A 134 -3.90 22.38 -7.37
N THR A 135 -4.14 23.64 -7.73
CA THR A 135 -3.17 24.72 -7.59
C THR A 135 -3.78 25.93 -6.90
N GLY A 136 -2.99 26.56 -6.04
CA GLY A 136 -3.39 27.76 -5.29
C GLY A 136 -4.32 27.45 -4.11
N GLY A 137 -4.95 28.50 -3.61
CA GLY A 137 -5.82 28.45 -2.44
C GLY A 137 -5.09 28.30 -1.10
N GLY A 138 -5.85 28.40 -0.01
CA GLY A 138 -5.35 28.25 1.35
C GLY A 138 -5.15 26.79 1.75
N THR A 139 -6.26 26.08 1.93
CA THR A 139 -6.28 24.64 2.23
C THR A 139 -6.79 23.84 1.04
N SER A 140 -5.99 22.89 0.51
CA SER A 140 -6.42 22.15 -0.69
C SER A 140 -7.50 21.12 -0.39
N PHE A 141 -7.40 20.40 0.73
CA PHE A 141 -8.40 19.42 1.13
C PHE A 141 -8.67 19.54 2.64
N LEU A 142 -9.94 19.65 3.02
CA LEU A 142 -10.36 19.78 4.42
C LEU A 142 -11.47 18.79 4.77
N VAL A 143 -11.26 18.00 5.84
CA VAL A 143 -12.37 17.38 6.57
C VAL A 143 -12.67 18.24 7.79
N GLU A 144 -13.90 18.74 7.86
CA GLU A 144 -14.33 19.62 8.96
C GLU A 144 -14.50 18.86 10.27
N ALA A 145 -14.28 19.57 11.38
CA ALA A 145 -14.54 19.04 12.71
C ALA A 145 -16.01 18.62 12.88
N GLY A 146 -16.23 17.42 13.44
CA GLY A 146 -17.56 16.86 13.66
C GLY A 146 -18.07 15.96 12.53
N VAL A 147 -17.29 15.80 11.46
CA VAL A 147 -17.56 14.84 10.38
C VAL A 147 -16.77 13.56 10.57
N VAL A 148 -17.41 12.42 10.29
CA VAL A 148 -16.75 11.11 10.20
C VAL A 148 -16.20 10.88 8.80
N ALA A 149 -14.88 10.77 8.65
CA ALA A 149 -14.23 10.24 7.45
C ALA A 149 -13.97 8.72 7.54
N GLY A 150 -15.00 7.89 7.31
CA GLY A 150 -14.96 6.42 7.54
C GLY A 150 -14.48 5.56 6.35
N GLY A 151 -14.00 6.17 5.27
CA GLY A 151 -13.57 5.47 4.06
C GLY A 151 -13.10 6.41 2.96
N LEU A 152 -12.39 7.48 3.33
CA LEU A 152 -11.98 8.52 2.39
C LEU A 152 -10.64 8.18 1.75
N VAL A 153 -10.55 8.26 0.42
CA VAL A 153 -9.33 7.95 -0.33
C VAL A 153 -8.94 9.11 -1.24
N LEU A 154 -7.72 9.62 -1.08
CA LEU A 154 -7.06 10.52 -2.03
C LEU A 154 -5.99 9.71 -2.78
N GLU A 155 -6.06 9.65 -4.10
CA GLU A 155 -5.18 8.80 -4.91
C GLU A 155 -4.66 9.53 -6.16
N ASN A 156 -3.37 9.42 -6.48
CA ASN A 156 -2.82 9.94 -7.74
C ASN A 156 -3.11 11.44 -7.95
N CYS A 157 -3.11 12.23 -6.87
CA CYS A 157 -3.45 13.65 -6.93
C CYS A 157 -2.21 14.52 -6.73
N LEU A 158 -2.19 15.69 -7.37
CA LEU A 158 -1.14 16.69 -7.24
C LEU A 158 -1.73 17.95 -6.59
N PHE A 159 -1.20 18.36 -5.45
CA PHE A 159 -1.59 19.58 -4.73
C PHE A 159 -0.42 20.54 -4.70
N THR A 160 -0.57 21.73 -5.28
CA THR A 160 0.53 22.69 -5.47
C THR A 160 0.14 24.09 -5.02
N ALA A 161 1.13 24.87 -4.58
CA ALA A 161 0.98 26.29 -4.26
C ALA A 161 -0.12 26.63 -3.23
N PHE A 162 -0.46 25.69 -2.34
CA PHE A 162 -1.36 25.96 -1.23
C PHE A 162 -0.65 26.80 -0.17
N THR A 163 -1.33 27.79 0.40
CA THR A 163 -0.69 28.78 1.30
C THR A 163 -0.88 28.48 2.79
N SER A 164 -1.67 27.47 3.16
CA SER A 164 -1.94 27.10 4.56
C SER A 164 -1.66 25.63 4.84
N ILE A 165 -2.49 24.72 4.31
CA ILE A 165 -2.35 23.28 4.54
C ILE A 165 -2.72 22.50 3.27
N GLY A 166 -1.96 21.48 2.89
CA GLY A 166 -2.31 20.62 1.75
C GLY A 166 -3.59 19.83 2.03
N ALA A 167 -3.53 18.87 2.95
CA ALA A 167 -4.68 18.09 3.42
C ALA A 167 -4.83 18.18 4.95
N ASN A 168 -5.99 18.64 5.42
CA ASN A 168 -6.28 18.85 6.84
C ASN A 168 -7.47 17.99 7.29
N PHE A 169 -7.22 17.01 8.14
CA PHE A 169 -8.23 16.11 8.67
C PHE A 169 -8.51 16.45 10.14
N ARG A 170 -9.58 17.19 10.41
CA ARG A 170 -9.99 17.56 11.77
C ARG A 170 -10.96 16.52 12.33
N LEU A 171 -10.40 15.46 12.89
CA LEU A 171 -11.10 14.25 13.31
C LEU A 171 -11.51 14.36 14.78
N ARG A 172 -12.76 14.78 15.03
CA ARG A 172 -13.25 15.10 16.39
C ARG A 172 -14.39 14.23 16.91
N SER A 173 -14.85 13.27 16.11
CA SER A 173 -15.90 12.34 16.53
C SER A 173 -16.01 11.16 15.58
N GLY A 174 -16.18 9.97 16.14
CA GLY A 174 -16.36 8.73 15.41
C GLY A 174 -15.04 8.04 15.05
N ASN A 175 -15.19 6.94 14.30
CA ASN A 175 -14.07 6.15 13.83
C ASN A 175 -13.76 6.52 12.38
N HIS A 176 -12.50 6.79 12.11
CA HIS A 176 -12.03 7.30 10.83
C HIS A 176 -11.09 6.31 10.15
N THR A 177 -11.24 6.22 8.84
CA THR A 177 -10.37 5.47 7.93
C THR A 177 -10.07 6.37 6.74
N VAL A 178 -8.82 6.82 6.64
CA VAL A 178 -8.38 7.75 5.59
C VAL A 178 -7.12 7.22 4.93
N THR A 179 -7.14 7.13 3.60
CA THR A 179 -5.98 6.73 2.81
C THR A 179 -5.58 7.84 1.84
N ILE A 180 -4.30 8.20 1.86
CA ILE A 180 -3.68 9.13 0.93
C ILE A 180 -2.55 8.36 0.25
N ARG A 181 -2.64 8.18 -1.07
CA ARG A 181 -1.68 7.34 -1.78
C ARG A 181 -1.25 7.88 -3.12
N ASN A 182 0.05 7.78 -3.41
CA ASN A 182 0.63 8.26 -4.65
C ASN A 182 0.24 9.71 -4.95
N CYS A 183 0.30 10.58 -3.93
CA CYS A 183 -0.06 11.98 -4.04
C CYS A 183 1.16 12.87 -3.80
N ASP A 184 1.22 13.99 -4.51
CA ASP A 184 2.28 14.99 -4.37
C ASP A 184 1.71 16.26 -3.74
N PHE A 185 2.36 16.77 -2.71
CA PHE A 185 2.01 18.00 -2.01
C PHE A 185 3.20 18.96 -2.04
N ILE A 186 3.10 20.05 -2.81
CA ILE A 186 4.15 21.06 -2.96
C ILE A 186 3.59 22.38 -2.47
N ALA A 187 4.06 22.82 -1.30
CA ALA A 187 3.49 23.98 -0.63
C ALA A 187 3.98 25.31 -1.23
N ALA A 188 3.19 26.38 -1.04
CA ALA A 188 3.73 27.72 -1.19
C ALA A 188 4.54 28.11 0.06
N ALA A 189 5.48 29.04 -0.09
CA ALA A 189 6.31 29.52 1.02
C ALA A 189 5.45 29.97 2.22
N GLY A 190 5.76 29.45 3.41
CA GLY A 190 5.06 29.76 4.66
C GLY A 190 3.82 28.91 4.96
N ALA A 191 3.45 27.98 4.07
CA ALA A 191 2.39 27.02 4.35
C ALA A 191 2.78 26.09 5.51
N THR A 192 1.88 25.92 6.47
CA THR A 192 2.19 25.28 7.75
C THR A 192 2.36 23.77 7.65
N HIS A 193 1.50 23.08 6.89
CA HIS A 193 1.51 21.62 6.84
C HIS A 193 1.27 21.11 5.42
N GLY A 194 1.96 20.06 4.99
CA GLY A 194 1.56 19.30 3.80
C GLY A 194 0.31 18.46 4.10
N ILE A 195 0.44 17.53 5.04
CA ILE A 195 -0.66 16.67 5.51
C ILE A 195 -0.78 16.79 7.03
N ARG A 196 -2.00 16.99 7.54
CA ARG A 196 -2.26 17.05 8.97
C ARG A 196 -3.47 16.22 9.36
N PHE A 197 -3.26 15.25 10.23
CA PHE A 197 -4.30 14.54 10.98
C PHE A 197 -4.36 15.11 12.40
N ASP A 198 -5.50 15.70 12.77
CA ASP A 198 -5.78 16.22 14.10
C ASP A 198 -6.93 15.39 14.70
N VAL A 199 -6.57 14.37 15.48
CA VAL A 199 -7.50 13.49 16.18
C VAL A 199 -7.71 14.05 17.60
N SER A 200 -8.78 14.83 17.77
CA SER A 200 -9.02 15.61 18.99
C SER A 200 -10.44 15.44 19.54
N SER A 201 -10.63 14.46 20.44
CA SER A 201 -11.83 14.24 21.29
C SER A 201 -11.80 12.82 21.88
N SER A 202 -12.41 12.59 23.04
CA SER A 202 -12.56 11.25 23.63
C SER A 202 -13.42 10.27 22.82
N SER A 203 -14.09 10.75 21.77
CA SER A 203 -14.90 9.93 20.86
C SER A 203 -14.29 9.82 19.46
N ALA A 204 -13.08 10.34 19.23
CA ALA A 204 -12.42 10.34 17.93
C ALA A 204 -11.31 9.28 17.89
N ALA A 205 -11.37 8.40 16.88
CA ALA A 205 -10.32 7.41 16.66
C ALA A 205 -9.97 7.33 15.17
N LEU A 206 -8.69 7.41 14.84
CA LEU A 206 -8.17 7.02 13.53
C LEU A 206 -7.80 5.53 13.61
N ILE A 207 -8.72 4.69 13.15
CA ILE A 207 -8.67 3.23 13.40
C ILE A 207 -7.97 2.46 12.29
N ALA A 208 -7.78 3.06 11.13
CA ALA A 208 -7.13 2.46 9.98
C ALA A 208 -6.80 3.54 8.94
N GLY A 209 -6.05 3.15 7.91
CA GLY A 209 -5.72 4.00 6.78
C GLY A 209 -4.23 4.17 6.61
N SER A 210 -3.83 5.06 5.70
CA SER A 210 -2.41 5.29 5.47
C SER A 210 -2.08 6.60 4.77
N ILE A 211 -0.85 7.05 4.95
CA ILE A 211 -0.16 7.95 4.04
C ILE A 211 0.91 7.10 3.36
N GLU A 212 0.75 6.81 2.07
CA GLU A 212 1.64 5.90 1.34
C GLU A 212 2.12 6.46 0.01
N ASP A 213 3.38 6.23 -0.35
CA ASP A 213 3.94 6.57 -1.66
C ASP A 213 3.75 8.05 -2.05
N CYS A 214 3.67 8.96 -1.07
CA CYS A 214 3.46 10.37 -1.32
C CYS A 214 4.78 11.15 -1.30
N SER A 215 4.85 12.24 -2.06
CA SER A 215 5.91 13.25 -1.95
C SER A 215 5.34 14.51 -1.31
N ILE A 216 5.98 15.01 -0.26
CA ILE A 216 5.58 16.24 0.42
C ILE A 216 6.79 17.16 0.52
N ALA A 217 6.65 18.38 0.01
CA ALA A 217 7.72 19.37 -0.06
C ALA A 217 7.25 20.78 0.30
N ASP A 218 8.22 21.60 0.73
CA ASP A 218 8.14 23.06 0.91
C ASP A 218 7.17 23.56 1.99
N ALA A 219 6.54 22.67 2.76
CA ALA A 219 5.75 23.01 3.93
C ALA A 219 6.63 23.15 5.18
N LEU A 220 6.26 24.02 6.12
CA LEU A 220 6.98 24.15 7.40
C LEU A 220 7.08 22.79 8.11
N THR A 221 5.95 22.08 8.20
CA THR A 221 5.89 20.67 8.61
C THR A 221 5.37 19.82 7.46
N SER A 222 6.08 18.78 7.02
CA SER A 222 5.59 18.01 5.87
C SER A 222 4.35 17.18 6.24
N ALA A 223 4.42 16.32 7.24
CA ALA A 223 3.27 15.57 7.74
C ALA A 223 3.17 15.58 9.27
N ALA A 224 1.94 15.63 9.78
CA ALA A 224 1.66 15.57 11.21
C ALA A 224 0.48 14.62 11.51
N VAL A 225 0.67 13.74 12.49
CA VAL A 225 -0.37 12.86 13.04
C VAL A 225 -0.46 13.09 14.54
N LEU A 226 -1.48 13.84 14.93
CA LEU A 226 -1.62 14.42 16.25
C LEU A 226 -2.84 13.82 16.94
N ALA A 227 -2.63 13.06 18.02
CA ALA A 227 -3.68 12.65 18.93
C ALA A 227 -3.71 13.60 20.13
N SER A 228 -4.87 14.16 20.47
CA SER A 228 -4.99 15.05 21.62
C SER A 228 -6.34 14.97 22.33
N ALA A 229 -6.36 15.34 23.61
CA ALA A 229 -7.59 15.56 24.39
C ALA A 229 -8.66 14.44 24.24
N GLY A 230 -8.24 13.17 24.32
CA GLY A 230 -9.11 12.00 24.17
C GLY A 230 -8.92 11.21 22.88
N GLY A 231 -8.26 11.81 21.88
CA GLY A 231 -8.07 11.18 20.58
C GLY A 231 -7.16 9.95 20.63
N SER A 232 -7.44 8.98 19.77
CA SER A 232 -6.65 7.76 19.60
C SER A 232 -6.25 7.55 18.14
N VAL A 233 -5.00 7.19 17.90
CA VAL A 233 -4.52 6.66 16.61
C VAL A 233 -4.08 5.22 16.82
N ASP A 234 -4.71 4.31 16.08
CA ASP A 234 -4.49 2.86 16.15
C ASP A 234 -3.23 2.43 15.37
N ASP A 235 -2.66 1.27 15.71
CA ASP A 235 -1.46 0.72 15.05
C ASP A 235 -1.72 0.29 13.60
N SER A 236 -2.99 0.09 13.26
CA SER A 236 -3.48 -0.14 11.90
C SER A 236 -3.36 1.09 10.98
N PHE A 237 -3.11 2.29 11.52
CA PHE A 237 -2.80 3.46 10.71
C PHE A 237 -1.29 3.54 10.43
N SER A 238 -0.93 3.72 9.16
CA SER A 238 0.48 3.65 8.74
C SER A 238 0.93 4.81 7.85
N ILE A 239 2.16 5.28 8.09
CA ILE A 239 2.85 6.30 7.30
C ILE A 239 4.05 5.59 6.66
N ARG A 240 4.00 5.34 5.36
CA ARG A 240 4.99 4.47 4.72
C ARG A 240 5.43 4.85 3.30
N ARG A 241 6.71 4.67 3.02
CA ARG A 241 7.33 4.95 1.70
C ARG A 241 7.07 6.35 1.16
N ASN A 242 6.96 7.32 2.05
CA ASN A 242 6.81 8.71 1.65
C ASN A 242 8.17 9.40 1.55
N GLN A 243 8.21 10.47 0.76
CA GLN A 243 9.33 11.40 0.67
C GLN A 243 8.92 12.73 1.31
N PHE A 244 9.65 13.13 2.34
CA PHE A 244 9.48 14.42 3.02
C PHE A 244 10.75 15.24 2.78
N SER A 245 10.62 16.44 2.22
CA SER A 245 11.77 17.26 1.85
C SER A 245 11.49 18.76 1.94
N SER A 246 12.55 19.57 2.02
CA SER A 246 12.47 21.04 2.00
C SER A 246 11.52 21.63 3.06
N PHE A 247 11.43 20.99 4.22
CA PHE A 247 10.68 21.52 5.36
C PHE A 247 11.59 22.37 6.24
N THR A 248 11.02 23.26 7.05
CA THR A 248 11.82 24.17 7.90
C THR A 248 11.56 24.00 9.39
N ILE A 249 10.55 23.21 9.77
CA ILE A 249 10.23 22.87 11.17
C ILE A 249 10.36 21.36 11.36
N ALA A 250 9.53 20.57 10.69
CA ALA A 250 9.49 19.13 10.88
C ALA A 250 9.20 18.34 9.60
N GLY A 251 9.91 17.24 9.37
CA GLY A 251 9.58 16.30 8.30
C GLY A 251 8.31 15.54 8.64
N LEU A 252 8.34 14.78 9.73
CA LEU A 252 7.20 14.01 10.20
C LEU A 252 7.02 14.20 11.71
N HIS A 253 5.83 14.62 12.13
CA HIS A 253 5.49 14.82 13.55
C HIS A 253 4.41 13.84 14.00
N VAL A 254 4.75 12.98 14.97
CA VAL A 254 3.83 12.02 15.59
C VAL A 254 3.70 12.35 17.06
N GLN A 255 2.48 12.66 17.51
CA GLN A 255 2.24 13.19 18.84
C GLN A 255 1.08 12.49 19.55
N ALA A 256 1.25 12.25 20.85
CA ALA A 256 0.18 12.03 21.81
C ALA A 256 0.19 13.17 22.86
N LEU A 257 -0.88 13.96 22.94
CA LEU A 257 -1.01 15.09 23.86
C LEU A 257 -2.19 14.90 24.81
N ALA A 258 -1.89 14.61 26.08
CA ALA A 258 -2.91 14.57 27.13
C ALA A 258 -3.52 15.96 27.34
N GLY A 259 -4.86 16.02 27.32
CA GLY A 259 -5.63 17.22 27.63
C GLY A 259 -5.84 17.39 29.13
N SER A 260 -6.55 18.44 29.53
CA SER A 260 -6.91 18.69 30.94
C SER A 260 -7.79 17.62 31.57
N SER A 261 -8.53 16.87 30.75
CA SER A 261 -9.58 15.96 31.21
C SER A 261 -9.65 14.66 30.43
N PHE A 262 -8.76 14.43 29.46
CA PHE A 262 -8.75 13.21 28.66
C PHE A 262 -7.33 12.81 28.27
N SER A 263 -7.05 11.51 28.32
CA SER A 263 -5.81 10.88 27.84
C SER A 263 -5.74 10.92 26.32
N ALA A 264 -4.56 10.71 25.74
CA ALA A 264 -4.39 10.56 24.29
C ALA A 264 -3.43 9.42 23.99
N THR A 265 -3.68 8.71 22.90
CA THR A 265 -2.87 7.56 22.45
C THR A 265 -2.53 7.69 20.98
N ASN A 266 -1.30 7.38 20.62
CA ASN A 266 -0.90 7.32 19.22
C ASN A 266 0.09 6.18 19.02
N SER A 267 -0.34 5.19 18.25
CA SER A 267 0.40 3.96 17.95
C SER A 267 0.70 3.82 16.46
N ALA A 268 0.63 4.92 15.69
CA ALA A 268 0.83 4.88 14.24
C ALA A 268 2.14 4.18 13.85
N THR A 269 2.09 3.38 12.78
CA THR A 269 3.26 2.72 12.21
C THR A 269 3.97 3.64 11.22
N VAL A 270 5.23 4.00 11.48
CA VAL A 270 6.09 4.83 10.62
C VAL A 270 7.15 3.97 9.97
N GLN A 271 6.98 3.64 8.69
CA GLN A 271 7.82 2.64 8.03
C GLN A 271 8.38 3.05 6.66
N GLY A 272 9.69 2.92 6.47
CA GLY A 272 10.29 3.04 5.13
C GLY A 272 10.18 4.42 4.50
N ASN A 273 10.01 5.47 5.29
CA ASN A 273 9.94 6.84 4.79
C ASN A 273 11.35 7.42 4.60
N GLN A 274 11.47 8.36 3.66
CA GLN A 274 12.66 9.17 3.47
C GLN A 274 12.37 10.60 3.93
N ILE A 275 13.04 11.02 5.00
CA ILE A 275 12.93 12.35 5.61
C ILE A 275 14.26 13.06 5.37
N THR A 276 14.28 13.95 4.39
CA THR A 276 15.50 14.63 3.94
C THR A 276 15.37 16.13 4.16
N GLY A 277 16.10 16.64 5.13
CA GLY A 277 16.20 18.07 5.32
C GLY A 277 17.18 18.74 4.35
N ASP A 278 17.36 20.04 4.50
CA ASP A 278 18.31 20.82 3.72
C ASP A 278 19.55 21.26 4.51
N ASN A 279 19.58 21.04 5.84
CA ASN A 279 20.61 21.54 6.76
C ASN A 279 20.83 23.07 6.64
N ALA A 280 19.86 23.82 6.11
CA ALA A 280 19.99 25.25 5.89
C ALA A 280 19.67 26.06 7.15
N ASP A 281 18.74 25.56 7.99
CA ASP A 281 18.23 26.25 9.17
C ASP A 281 18.62 25.55 10.49
N LEU A 282 18.93 26.35 11.52
CA LEU A 282 19.09 25.83 12.90
C LEU A 282 17.72 25.41 13.44
N GLY A 283 17.56 24.14 13.83
CA GLY A 283 16.34 23.61 14.46
C GLY A 283 15.36 22.90 13.51
N GLU A 284 15.79 22.56 12.29
CA GLU A 284 15.06 21.65 11.40
C GLU A 284 15.04 20.22 11.97
N GLN A 285 13.84 19.68 12.23
CA GLN A 285 13.67 18.36 12.82
C GLN A 285 13.19 17.34 11.77
N GLY A 286 13.84 16.19 11.68
CA GLY A 286 13.43 15.12 10.76
C GLY A 286 12.16 14.42 11.23
N LEU A 287 12.32 13.38 12.05
CA LEU A 287 11.22 12.67 12.69
C LEU A 287 11.05 13.16 14.14
N VAL A 288 9.86 13.65 14.49
CA VAL A 288 9.52 14.12 15.82
C VAL A 288 8.50 13.18 16.46
N LEU A 289 8.87 12.59 17.59
CA LEU A 289 8.05 11.69 18.40
C LEU A 289 7.80 12.35 19.75
N GLU A 290 6.53 12.66 20.07
CA GLU A 290 6.21 13.40 21.30
C GLU A 290 5.09 12.78 22.12
N ALA A 291 5.33 12.65 23.43
CA ALA A 291 4.32 12.38 24.43
C ALA A 291 4.26 13.54 25.43
N LEU A 292 3.18 14.30 25.43
CA LEU A 292 3.10 15.60 26.10
C LEU A 292 1.89 15.69 27.03
N SER A 293 1.99 16.55 28.05
CA SER A 293 0.84 16.99 28.84
C SER A 293 0.70 18.51 28.82
N ALA A 294 -0.51 19.01 28.52
CA ALA A 294 -0.83 20.44 28.49
C ALA A 294 -1.77 20.88 29.64
N GLY A 295 -2.15 19.98 30.55
CA GLY A 295 -3.23 20.21 31.52
C GLY A 295 -2.86 20.01 32.98
N ILE A 296 -3.73 20.54 33.86
CA ILE A 296 -3.64 20.41 35.33
C ILE A 296 -4.26 19.11 35.89
N GLY A 297 -4.81 18.23 35.03
CA GLY A 297 -5.47 16.98 35.41
C GLY A 297 -4.57 15.76 35.23
N SER A 298 -4.76 14.73 36.07
CA SER A 298 -4.04 13.44 36.00
C SER A 298 -4.51 12.66 34.77
N GLN A 299 -3.78 12.76 33.65
CA GLN A 299 -4.11 12.06 32.41
C GLN A 299 -2.88 11.47 31.71
N ASN A 300 -3.14 10.53 30.80
CA ASN A 300 -2.08 9.76 30.16
C ASN A 300 -1.85 10.24 28.74
N ALA A 301 -0.58 10.41 28.38
CA ALA A 301 -0.16 10.56 26.98
C ALA A 301 0.70 9.36 26.65
N ILE A 302 0.22 8.50 25.75
CA ILE A 302 0.90 7.26 25.37
C ILE A 302 1.24 7.37 23.89
N LEU A 303 2.52 7.46 23.59
CA LEU A 303 3.06 7.24 22.27
C LEU A 303 3.65 5.83 22.24
N ASP A 304 3.08 4.95 21.42
CA ASP A 304 3.51 3.55 21.25
C ASP A 304 3.65 3.20 19.76
N SER A 305 4.31 4.08 19.03
CA SER A 305 4.47 3.95 17.57
C SER A 305 5.57 2.95 17.20
N SER A 306 5.42 2.32 16.04
CA SER A 306 6.49 1.49 15.44
C SER A 306 7.24 2.29 14.38
N VAL A 307 8.54 2.53 14.59
CA VAL A 307 9.43 3.31 13.72
C VAL A 307 10.46 2.41 13.06
N LEU A 308 10.16 2.01 11.83
CA LEU A 308 10.82 0.90 11.16
C LEU A 308 11.44 1.32 9.84
N TYR A 309 12.74 1.07 9.66
CA TYR A 309 13.41 1.18 8.36
C TYR A 309 13.34 2.55 7.67
N ASN A 310 13.23 3.64 8.40
CA ASN A 310 13.19 4.99 7.82
C ASN A 310 14.61 5.50 7.51
N ILE A 311 14.74 6.36 6.49
CA ILE A 311 15.94 7.16 6.23
C ILE A 311 15.68 8.57 6.73
N MET A 312 16.51 9.06 7.64
CA MET A 312 16.50 10.43 8.12
C MET A 312 17.89 11.02 7.88
N THR A 313 17.97 12.05 7.05
CA THR A 313 19.25 12.65 6.69
C THR A 313 19.18 14.15 6.48
N LYS A 314 20.30 14.82 6.76
CA LYS A 314 20.48 16.27 6.52
C LYS A 314 19.45 17.16 7.24
N ASN A 315 19.12 16.81 8.48
CA ASN A 315 18.34 17.68 9.36
C ASN A 315 19.26 18.25 10.47
N SER A 316 18.83 19.32 11.16
CA SER A 316 19.49 19.74 12.41
C SER A 316 19.45 18.61 13.43
N GLU A 317 18.24 18.11 13.69
CA GLU A 317 18.01 16.90 14.45
C GLU A 317 17.28 15.86 13.58
N ASN A 318 17.93 14.75 13.24
CA ASN A 318 17.28 13.73 12.39
C ASN A 318 16.10 13.06 13.09
N VAL A 319 16.21 12.83 14.39
CA VAL A 319 15.15 12.27 15.24
C VAL A 319 15.08 13.06 16.53
N VAL A 320 13.87 13.46 16.93
CA VAL A 320 13.59 14.09 18.21
C VAL A 320 12.61 13.21 18.97
N VAL A 321 13.00 12.79 20.17
CA VAL A 321 12.17 12.05 21.11
C VAL A 321 11.91 12.96 22.29
N ARG A 322 10.67 13.45 22.42
CA ARG A 322 10.31 14.44 23.44
C ARG A 322 9.24 13.91 24.39
N THR A 323 9.47 14.06 25.68
CA THR A 323 8.42 13.93 26.69
C THR A 323 8.32 15.18 27.53
N THR A 324 7.10 15.64 27.80
CA THR A 324 6.88 16.74 28.73
C THR A 324 5.86 16.38 29.79
N ASN A 325 6.21 16.64 31.04
CA ASN A 325 5.30 16.47 32.16
C ASN A 325 5.14 17.78 32.92
N HIS A 326 3.94 18.36 32.82
CA HIS A 326 3.62 19.58 33.54
C HIS A 326 3.07 19.33 34.96
N MET A 327 2.80 18.08 35.39
CA MET A 327 2.16 17.78 36.68
C MET A 327 2.53 16.42 37.31
N ILE A 328 2.41 16.32 38.65
CA ILE A 328 2.57 15.06 39.40
C ILE A 328 1.30 14.20 39.24
N GLY A 329 1.44 12.95 38.76
CA GLY A 329 0.35 11.98 38.64
C GLY A 329 -0.01 11.54 37.20
N ASN A 330 0.49 12.25 36.18
CA ASN A 330 0.33 11.85 34.78
C ASN A 330 1.16 10.61 34.44
N THR A 331 0.63 9.72 33.59
CA THR A 331 1.46 8.70 32.92
C THR A 331 1.80 9.19 31.52
N ILE A 332 2.96 9.82 31.38
CA ILE A 332 3.53 10.17 30.08
C ILE A 332 4.47 9.04 29.69
N SER A 333 4.09 8.29 28.65
CA SER A 333 4.84 7.14 28.18
C SER A 333 5.13 7.29 26.70
N LEU A 334 6.42 7.22 26.38
CA LEU A 334 6.91 7.07 25.02
C LEU A 334 7.68 5.75 24.96
N SER A 335 7.00 4.72 24.47
CA SER A 335 7.62 3.49 24.02
C SER A 335 7.55 3.50 22.50
N CYS A 336 8.58 3.04 21.82
CA CYS A 336 8.48 2.81 20.38
C CYS A 336 9.45 1.73 19.98
N GLU A 337 9.02 0.86 19.05
CA GLU A 337 9.97 0.02 18.34
C GLU A 337 10.75 0.93 17.39
N PHE A 338 12.06 1.02 17.53
CA PHE A 338 12.91 1.85 16.69
C PHE A 338 13.98 0.98 16.03
N ILE A 339 13.66 0.39 14.87
CA ILE A 339 14.45 -0.70 14.28
C ILE A 339 14.79 -0.42 12.82
N GLY A 340 16.04 -0.71 12.44
CA GLY A 340 16.50 -0.71 11.06
C GLY A 340 16.57 0.66 10.38
N ASN A 341 16.51 1.74 11.16
CA ASN A 341 16.52 3.10 10.62
C ASN A 341 17.95 3.56 10.24
N SER A 342 18.06 4.43 9.23
CA SER A 342 19.31 5.09 8.85
C SER A 342 19.24 6.56 9.22
N VAL A 343 20.17 7.01 10.06
CA VAL A 343 20.24 8.35 10.63
C VAL A 343 21.58 8.96 10.26
N ALA A 344 21.60 9.92 9.34
CA ALA A 344 22.85 10.39 8.75
C ALA A 344 22.95 11.91 8.56
N ASN A 345 24.18 12.43 8.56
CA ASN A 345 24.49 13.80 8.16
C ASN A 345 23.70 14.89 8.93
N ALA A 346 23.35 14.65 10.19
CA ALA A 346 22.72 15.68 11.01
C ALA A 346 23.71 16.81 11.33
N SER A 347 23.27 18.08 11.22
CA SER A 347 24.11 19.23 11.57
C SER A 347 24.23 19.46 13.08
N ASP A 348 23.34 18.88 13.90
CA ASP A 348 23.49 18.82 15.36
C ASP A 348 23.39 17.38 15.88
N TYR A 349 22.18 16.82 16.01
CA TYR A 349 21.95 15.51 16.62
C TYR A 349 21.36 14.49 15.65
N GLY A 350 21.92 13.27 15.62
CA GLY A 350 21.27 12.13 14.98
C GLY A 350 19.97 11.77 15.69
N VAL A 351 20.03 11.59 17.02
CA VAL A 351 18.86 11.47 17.89
C VAL A 351 19.01 12.43 19.06
N LEU A 352 18.07 13.35 19.18
CA LEU A 352 17.91 14.22 20.34
C LEU A 352 16.82 13.62 21.25
N PHE A 353 17.16 13.48 22.53
CA PHE A 353 16.20 13.17 23.57
C PHE A 353 15.97 14.39 24.45
N ASP A 354 14.71 14.79 24.58
CA ASP A 354 14.24 15.91 25.40
C ASP A 354 13.18 15.37 26.36
N VAL A 355 13.62 14.80 27.48
CA VAL A 355 12.80 13.94 28.34
C VAL A 355 12.61 14.59 29.70
N ALA A 356 11.38 14.97 30.03
CA ALA A 356 11.06 15.54 31.33
C ALA A 356 11.15 14.50 32.47
N ALA A 357 11.63 14.95 33.64
CA ALA A 357 11.63 14.17 34.88
C ALA A 357 10.26 13.55 35.20
N GLY A 358 10.28 12.29 35.67
CA GLY A 358 9.07 11.55 36.06
C GLY A 358 8.22 11.06 34.90
N THR A 359 8.74 11.05 33.67
CA THR A 359 8.12 10.41 32.51
C THR A 359 8.76 9.05 32.20
N THR A 360 8.03 8.22 31.48
CA THR A 360 8.56 6.99 30.89
C THR A 360 8.96 7.29 29.45
N CYS A 361 10.25 7.24 29.16
CA CYS A 361 10.77 7.20 27.81
C CYS A 361 11.58 5.91 27.70
N ALA A 362 11.18 5.00 26.84
CA ALA A 362 11.81 3.68 26.66
C ALA A 362 11.67 3.18 25.21
N PRO A 363 12.19 3.93 24.21
CA PRO A 363 12.33 3.39 22.86
C PRO A 363 13.22 2.15 22.83
N ASP A 364 12.82 1.15 22.06
CA ASP A 364 13.57 -0.08 21.77
C ASP A 364 14.39 0.13 20.50
N PHE A 365 15.69 0.42 20.63
CA PHE A 365 16.61 0.56 19.49
C PHE A 365 17.09 -0.80 18.93
N GLY A 366 16.56 -1.91 19.44
CA GLY A 366 16.86 -3.27 19.01
C GLY A 366 18.02 -3.94 19.75
N ASP A 367 17.85 -5.24 20.04
CA ASP A 367 18.85 -6.09 20.70
C ASP A 367 19.83 -6.72 19.70
N LEU A 368 21.07 -6.96 20.15
CA LEU A 368 22.11 -7.69 19.43
C LEU A 368 21.66 -9.09 19.01
N THR A 369 20.69 -9.71 19.69
CA THR A 369 20.31 -11.12 19.50
C THR A 369 18.99 -11.36 18.74
N ARG A 370 18.14 -10.34 18.57
CA ARG A 370 16.76 -10.51 18.02
C ARG A 370 16.74 -10.88 16.53
N LEU A 371 17.79 -10.56 15.77
CA LEU A 371 17.98 -11.00 14.38
C LEU A 371 19.43 -11.45 14.19
N ALA A 372 19.65 -12.70 13.79
CA ALA A 372 20.91 -13.45 13.89
C ALA A 372 22.18 -12.79 13.26
N PHE A 373 22.07 -11.65 12.58
CA PHE A 373 23.17 -10.89 11.97
C PHE A 373 22.99 -9.37 12.02
N GLY A 374 22.13 -8.83 12.89
CA GLY A 374 21.93 -7.37 13.01
C GLY A 374 21.09 -6.75 11.89
N SER A 375 20.27 -7.54 11.20
CA SER A 375 19.36 -7.13 10.11
C SER A 375 18.11 -6.35 10.62
N GLY A 376 18.32 -5.49 11.60
CA GLY A 376 17.35 -4.57 12.20
C GLY A 376 18.05 -3.48 13.01
N ARG A 377 19.38 -3.35 12.86
CA ARG A 377 20.13 -2.32 13.57
C ARG A 377 19.91 -0.97 12.92
N ASN A 378 19.79 0.03 13.77
CA ASN A 378 19.87 1.41 13.34
C ASN A 378 21.32 1.74 12.94
N SER A 379 21.49 2.55 11.91
CA SER A 379 22.79 3.04 11.44
C SER A 379 22.91 4.53 11.68
N PHE A 380 24.03 4.95 12.27
CA PHE A 380 24.33 6.35 12.55
C PHE A 380 25.63 6.73 11.85
N THR A 381 25.59 7.69 10.91
CA THR A 381 26.76 8.06 10.09
C THR A 381 26.87 9.56 9.89
N ASN A 382 28.07 10.13 10.01
CA ASN A 382 28.36 11.54 9.72
C ASN A 382 27.48 12.58 10.44
N ASN A 383 26.87 12.23 11.58
CA ASN A 383 26.17 13.20 12.42
C ASN A 383 27.20 13.97 13.26
N VAL A 384 26.96 15.26 13.53
CA VAL A 384 27.81 16.03 14.46
C VAL A 384 27.83 15.36 15.84
N ARG A 385 26.66 14.98 16.36
CA ARG A 385 26.50 14.10 17.53
C ARG A 385 25.55 12.97 17.17
N ASN A 386 25.85 11.73 17.53
CA ASN A 386 24.96 10.60 17.22
C ASN A 386 23.72 10.57 18.14
N MET A 387 23.93 10.67 19.46
CA MET A 387 22.89 10.68 20.48
C MET A 387 23.36 11.49 21.69
N ILE A 388 22.45 12.13 22.42
CA ILE A 388 22.71 12.75 23.73
C ILE A 388 21.67 12.27 24.74
N PHE A 389 22.11 11.98 25.97
CA PHE A 389 21.18 11.70 27.07
C PHE A 389 21.22 12.77 28.15
N ASP A 390 20.05 13.25 28.58
CA ASP A 390 19.84 14.08 29.77
C ASP A 390 19.82 13.20 31.04
N SER A 391 20.24 13.80 32.15
CA SER A 391 20.25 13.28 33.53
C SER A 391 18.97 12.57 33.98
N ASP A 392 17.82 12.95 33.44
CA ASP A 392 16.51 12.35 33.74
C ASP A 392 16.23 11.03 32.99
N MET A 393 17.15 10.56 32.13
CA MET A 393 16.96 9.40 31.27
C MET A 393 17.52 8.06 31.78
N GLN A 394 17.56 7.89 33.11
CA GLN A 394 17.94 6.60 33.71
C GLN A 394 17.05 5.44 33.23
N ASN A 395 15.78 5.71 32.92
CA ASN A 395 14.82 4.70 32.44
C ASN A 395 15.07 4.25 30.98
N VAL A 396 15.50 5.15 30.08
CA VAL A 396 15.84 4.81 28.68
C VAL A 396 17.04 3.87 28.65
N ILE A 397 18.02 4.16 29.51
CA ILE A 397 19.24 3.37 29.67
C ILE A 397 18.93 1.96 30.21
N MET A 398 17.92 1.84 31.08
CA MET A 398 17.48 0.58 31.69
C MET A 398 16.44 -0.19 30.87
N ALA A 399 15.97 0.37 29.75
CA ALA A 399 15.01 -0.30 28.88
C ALA A 399 15.62 -1.61 28.33
N GLN A 400 14.86 -2.70 28.48
CA GLN A 400 15.25 -4.02 27.99
C GLN A 400 15.40 -3.95 26.46
N ASN A 401 16.39 -4.66 25.92
CA ASN A 401 16.69 -4.80 24.48
C ASN A 401 17.54 -3.72 23.81
N ASN A 402 18.04 -2.70 24.51
CA ASN A 402 18.97 -1.78 23.85
C ASN A 402 20.39 -2.35 23.71
N TRP A 403 20.93 -2.31 22.48
CA TRP A 403 22.23 -2.82 22.04
C TRP A 403 23.49 -2.31 22.77
N TRP A 404 23.38 -1.29 23.63
CA TRP A 404 24.50 -0.77 24.43
C TRP A 404 24.95 -1.70 25.57
N GLY A 405 24.22 -2.78 25.89
CA GLY A 405 24.76 -3.97 26.58
C GLY A 405 25.30 -3.78 28.01
N THR A 406 25.25 -2.58 28.59
CA THR A 406 25.67 -2.29 29.97
C THR A 406 24.50 -1.77 30.80
N THR A 407 24.40 -2.18 32.07
CA THR A 407 23.34 -1.76 33.01
C THR A 407 23.71 -0.54 33.86
N SER A 408 24.92 0.01 33.70
CA SER A 408 25.42 1.16 34.47
C SER A 408 25.09 2.47 33.74
N SER A 409 24.13 3.22 34.28
CA SER A 409 23.77 4.55 33.77
C SER A 409 24.98 5.49 33.77
N THR A 410 25.82 5.44 34.80
CA THR A 410 27.02 6.27 34.92
C THR A 410 28.07 5.99 33.83
N ASP A 411 28.27 4.74 33.42
CA ASP A 411 29.21 4.42 32.34
C ASP A 411 28.66 4.86 30.98
N ILE A 412 27.35 4.76 30.77
CA ILE A 412 26.68 5.28 29.58
C ILE A 412 26.75 6.82 29.53
N PHE A 413 26.42 7.52 30.61
CA PHE A 413 26.55 8.99 30.70
C PHE A 413 28.00 9.47 30.50
N ASN A 414 28.96 8.88 31.21
CA ASN A 414 30.37 9.26 31.08
C ASN A 414 30.93 8.96 29.69
N SER A 415 30.48 7.86 29.07
CA SER A 415 30.87 7.55 27.72
C SER A 415 30.33 8.59 26.74
N ILE A 416 29.06 9.02 26.88
CA ILE A 416 28.30 9.98 26.04
C ILE A 416 28.73 11.43 26.17
N GLU A 417 28.96 11.92 27.38
CA GLU A 417 29.29 13.33 27.59
C GLU A 417 30.78 13.66 27.35
N GLN A 418 31.71 12.71 27.56
CA GLN A 418 33.15 13.02 27.54
C GLN A 418 33.84 12.78 26.18
N ASN A 419 33.25 12.02 25.25
CA ASN A 419 33.98 11.58 24.03
C ASN A 419 33.56 12.23 22.72
N GLY A 420 32.56 13.10 22.67
CA GLY A 420 32.31 14.06 21.59
C GLY A 420 32.13 13.54 20.14
N HIS A 421 32.48 12.31 19.77
CA HIS A 421 32.52 11.88 18.36
C HIS A 421 32.45 10.36 18.10
N SER A 422 32.55 9.45 19.09
CA SER A 422 32.84 8.04 18.74
C SER A 422 32.40 6.95 19.73
N LEU A 423 31.13 6.90 20.12
CA LEU A 423 30.69 5.93 21.13
C LEU A 423 30.00 4.69 20.63
N PHE A 424 29.62 4.74 19.37
CA PHE A 424 29.29 3.55 18.65
C PHE A 424 30.43 3.47 17.64
N PRO A 425 31.05 2.31 17.38
CA PRO A 425 31.78 2.17 16.13
C PRO A 425 30.86 2.77 15.07
N SER A 426 31.38 3.48 14.06
CA SER A 426 30.57 3.71 12.87
C SER A 426 30.00 2.33 12.53
N ILE A 427 28.73 2.07 12.88
CA ILE A 427 28.16 0.74 12.74
C ILE A 427 27.98 0.73 11.25
N ASP A 428 28.99 0.15 10.59
CA ASP A 428 29.02 -0.04 9.17
C ASP A 428 27.65 -0.56 8.84
N ASN A 429 26.97 0.24 8.04
CA ASN A 429 25.58 0.04 7.74
C ASN A 429 25.42 -1.41 7.28
N PRO A 430 24.69 -2.28 8.02
CA PRO A 430 24.40 -3.61 7.50
C PRO A 430 23.58 -3.51 6.20
N LEU A 431 23.10 -2.31 5.86
CA LEU A 431 22.38 -1.96 4.65
C LEU A 431 23.15 -0.87 3.87
N LYS A 432 24.36 -1.13 3.38
CA LYS A 432 25.14 -0.15 2.60
C LYS A 432 24.31 0.46 1.45
N THR A 433 24.48 1.76 1.18
CA THR A 433 23.77 2.49 0.10
C THR A 433 23.93 1.86 -1.28
N SER A 434 25.01 1.09 -1.46
CA SER A 434 25.20 0.12 -2.54
C SER A 434 25.73 -1.19 -1.96
N MET A 435 24.94 -2.25 -2.02
CA MET A 435 25.39 -3.61 -1.70
C MET A 435 25.69 -4.38 -3.00
N THR A 436 26.63 -5.32 -2.95
CA THR A 436 26.90 -6.28 -4.02
C THR A 436 26.49 -7.67 -3.56
N GLY A 437 25.66 -8.35 -4.34
CA GLY A 437 25.22 -9.72 -4.07
C GLY A 437 25.63 -10.69 -5.18
N SER A 438 25.86 -11.95 -4.81
CA SER A 438 26.09 -13.03 -5.78
C SER A 438 24.80 -13.80 -6.02
N VAL A 439 24.48 -14.05 -7.29
CA VAL A 439 23.28 -14.80 -7.68
C VAL A 439 23.68 -16.21 -8.10
N SER A 440 22.96 -17.20 -7.59
CA SER A 440 23.13 -18.63 -7.92
C SER A 440 21.79 -19.23 -8.34
N PRO A 441 21.71 -19.89 -9.51
CA PRO A 441 22.75 -19.97 -10.53
C PRO A 441 23.00 -18.61 -11.19
N SER A 442 24.25 -18.29 -11.53
CA SER A 442 24.62 -17.04 -12.21
C SER A 442 24.28 -17.03 -13.70
N THR A 443 23.93 -18.21 -14.24
CA THR A 443 23.54 -18.45 -15.63
C THR A 443 22.25 -19.24 -15.73
N ILE A 444 21.32 -18.80 -16.56
CA ILE A 444 20.09 -19.53 -16.88
C ILE A 444 19.88 -19.62 -18.40
N SER A 445 19.17 -20.67 -18.84
CA SER A 445 18.78 -20.83 -20.24
C SER A 445 17.68 -19.81 -20.62
N PRO A 446 17.63 -19.31 -21.87
CA PRO A 446 16.62 -18.34 -22.29
C PRO A 446 15.19 -18.87 -22.15
N ASN A 447 14.25 -17.97 -21.87
CA ASN A 447 12.82 -18.26 -21.72
C ASN A 447 12.49 -19.34 -20.67
N SER A 448 13.35 -19.47 -19.64
CA SER A 448 13.14 -20.43 -18.55
C SER A 448 12.95 -19.72 -17.21
N ASN A 449 12.02 -20.25 -16.42
CA ASN A 449 11.85 -19.85 -15.03
C ASN A 449 12.69 -20.79 -14.16
N ARG A 450 13.56 -20.22 -13.33
CA ARG A 450 14.44 -20.97 -12.40
C ARG A 450 14.36 -20.35 -11.02
N ASN A 451 14.41 -21.20 -10.00
CA ASN A 451 14.62 -20.72 -8.63
C ASN A 451 16.05 -20.21 -8.52
N MET A 452 16.17 -18.99 -8.01
CA MET A 452 17.42 -18.26 -7.87
C MET A 452 17.61 -17.92 -6.41
N THR A 453 18.84 -18.03 -5.94
CA THR A 453 19.27 -17.54 -4.64
C THR A 453 20.20 -16.36 -4.86
N LEU A 454 19.93 -15.25 -4.20
CA LEU A 454 20.87 -14.14 -4.09
C LEU A 454 21.40 -14.07 -2.66
N THR A 455 22.72 -14.05 -2.53
CA THR A 455 23.44 -13.90 -1.26
C THR A 455 24.05 -12.51 -1.19
N VAL A 456 23.90 -11.83 -0.06
CA VAL A 456 24.53 -10.51 0.16
C VAL A 456 25.95 -10.66 0.72
N GLY A 457 26.82 -9.69 0.43
CA GLY A 457 28.21 -9.68 0.89
C GLY A 457 28.37 -9.69 2.42
N ALA A 458 29.59 -9.98 2.89
CA ALA A 458 29.89 -9.98 4.32
C ALA A 458 29.53 -8.63 4.95
N GLN A 459 28.90 -8.68 6.14
CA GLN A 459 28.40 -7.52 6.90
C GLN A 459 27.22 -6.78 6.24
N ALA A 460 26.51 -7.40 5.28
CA ALA A 460 25.26 -6.89 4.71
C ALA A 460 24.06 -7.80 5.02
N GLY A 461 22.85 -7.23 5.11
CA GLY A 461 21.61 -7.95 5.37
C GLY A 461 20.46 -7.49 4.47
N VAL A 462 19.47 -8.36 4.27
CA VAL A 462 18.20 -8.04 3.62
C VAL A 462 17.09 -8.33 4.61
N VAL A 463 16.06 -7.48 4.66
CA VAL A 463 14.95 -7.58 5.62
C VAL A 463 13.65 -7.40 4.85
N ASP A 464 12.79 -8.43 4.89
CA ASP A 464 11.43 -8.30 4.39
C ASP A 464 10.50 -7.96 5.56
N ASN A 465 9.44 -7.22 5.27
CA ASN A 465 8.35 -7.08 6.23
C ASN A 465 7.66 -8.45 6.36
N THR A 466 7.68 -9.03 7.55
CA THR A 466 7.07 -10.34 7.84
C THR A 466 5.56 -10.27 8.03
N ASP A 467 5.00 -9.06 8.03
CA ASP A 467 3.56 -8.87 8.14
C ASP A 467 2.85 -9.39 6.87
N THR A 468 1.92 -10.31 7.09
CA THR A 468 1.27 -11.08 6.03
C THR A 468 0.15 -10.31 5.33
N ASP A 469 -0.34 -9.21 5.91
CA ASP A 469 -1.36 -8.34 5.30
C ASP A 469 -0.77 -7.01 4.76
N ALA A 470 0.47 -6.68 5.10
CA ALA A 470 1.20 -5.55 4.54
C ALA A 470 1.62 -5.81 3.09
N VAL A 471 0.83 -5.29 2.14
CA VAL A 471 1.20 -5.24 0.70
C VAL A 471 2.39 -4.30 0.46
N ILE A 472 2.74 -3.47 1.45
CA ILE A 472 3.64 -2.32 1.34
C ILE A 472 4.69 -2.33 2.44
N GLY A 473 5.93 -2.01 2.09
CA GLY A 473 7.10 -2.21 2.96
C GLY A 473 7.73 -3.59 2.79
N ARG A 474 7.35 -4.34 1.74
CA ARG A 474 8.07 -5.53 1.30
C ARG A 474 9.25 -5.15 0.42
N ILE A 475 10.26 -6.01 0.37
CA ILE A 475 11.37 -5.81 -0.57
C ILE A 475 10.84 -5.76 -2.00
N LEU A 476 11.23 -4.71 -2.72
CA LEU A 476 11.01 -4.63 -4.15
C LEU A 476 12.20 -5.22 -4.87
N MET A 477 11.97 -6.27 -5.66
CA MET A 477 13.00 -6.87 -6.50
C MET A 477 12.60 -6.76 -7.96
N THR A 478 13.54 -6.34 -8.81
CA THR A 478 13.38 -6.35 -10.26
C THR A 478 14.53 -7.11 -10.92
N VAL A 479 14.21 -7.78 -12.03
CA VAL A 479 15.17 -8.44 -12.90
C VAL A 479 14.95 -7.89 -14.31
N GLY A 480 15.85 -7.00 -14.75
CA GLY A 480 15.60 -6.15 -15.91
C GLY A 480 14.41 -5.21 -15.65
N ALA A 481 13.38 -5.31 -16.49
CA ALA A 481 12.13 -4.53 -16.35
C ALA A 481 11.02 -5.29 -15.59
N ASN A 482 11.26 -6.53 -15.15
CA ASN A 482 10.23 -7.37 -14.55
C ASN A 482 10.30 -7.31 -13.02
N VAL A 483 9.17 -7.05 -12.36
CA VAL A 483 9.03 -7.14 -10.90
C VAL A 483 8.92 -8.60 -10.48
N VAL A 484 9.66 -8.99 -9.44
CA VAL A 484 9.67 -10.34 -8.89
C VAL A 484 9.42 -10.27 -7.39
N VAL A 485 8.72 -11.28 -6.84
CA VAL A 485 8.47 -11.40 -5.40
C VAL A 485 9.60 -12.25 -4.77
N PRO A 486 10.48 -11.66 -3.95
CA PRO A 486 11.50 -12.42 -3.23
C PRO A 486 10.95 -13.01 -1.93
N VAL A 487 11.64 -14.02 -1.41
CA VAL A 487 11.49 -14.56 -0.06
C VAL A 487 12.83 -14.42 0.64
N VAL A 488 12.89 -13.60 1.69
CA VAL A 488 14.13 -13.41 2.46
C VAL A 488 14.41 -14.61 3.34
N PHE A 489 15.69 -14.98 3.44
CA PHE A 489 16.12 -16.02 4.35
C PHE A 489 15.93 -15.59 5.80
N THR A 490 15.59 -16.52 6.67
CA THR A 490 15.41 -16.26 8.11
C THR A 490 16.65 -15.67 8.79
N ASN A 491 17.83 -15.84 8.19
CA ASN A 491 19.10 -15.25 8.65
C ASN A 491 19.43 -13.89 8.02
N GLY A 492 18.59 -13.36 7.12
CA GLY A 492 18.80 -12.08 6.43
C GLY A 492 19.98 -12.04 5.45
N GLN A 493 20.70 -13.15 5.23
CA GLN A 493 21.93 -13.17 4.40
C GLN A 493 21.66 -13.36 2.90
N GLY A 494 20.39 -13.35 2.50
CA GLY A 494 20.02 -13.52 1.13
C GLY A 494 18.52 -13.63 0.95
N LEU A 495 18.13 -13.81 -0.30
CA LEU A 495 16.76 -14.00 -0.71
C LEU A 495 16.67 -15.07 -1.80
N SER A 496 15.51 -15.70 -1.89
CA SER A 496 15.14 -16.65 -2.94
C SER A 496 14.04 -16.05 -3.80
N PHE A 497 14.12 -16.22 -5.11
CA PHE A 497 13.12 -15.72 -6.06
C PHE A 497 13.06 -16.61 -7.30
N VAL A 498 12.01 -16.45 -8.12
CA VAL A 498 11.89 -17.15 -9.40
C VAL A 498 12.23 -16.19 -10.52
N SER A 499 13.19 -16.54 -11.38
CA SER A 499 13.53 -15.72 -12.54
C SER A 499 12.34 -15.58 -13.49
N PRO A 500 12.09 -14.39 -14.06
CA PRO A 500 11.13 -14.22 -15.13
C PRO A 500 11.65 -14.87 -16.43
N SER A 501 10.77 -15.09 -17.40
CA SER A 501 11.16 -15.54 -18.74
C SER A 501 11.92 -14.42 -19.46
N LEU A 502 13.24 -14.56 -19.55
CA LEU A 502 14.13 -13.56 -20.15
C LEU A 502 14.78 -14.10 -21.43
N SER A 503 14.96 -13.23 -22.43
CA SER A 503 15.74 -13.54 -23.62
C SER A 503 17.24 -13.61 -23.31
N GLU A 504 18.05 -14.08 -24.27
CA GLU A 504 19.51 -14.07 -24.11
C GLU A 504 20.04 -12.64 -23.87
N GLY A 505 20.88 -12.45 -22.86
CA GLY A 505 21.33 -11.13 -22.42
C GLY A 505 21.84 -11.11 -20.98
N THR A 506 22.42 -9.97 -20.57
CA THR A 506 22.77 -9.73 -19.17
C THR A 506 21.77 -8.74 -18.59
N TYR A 507 21.14 -9.12 -17.48
CA TYR A 507 20.12 -8.34 -16.82
C TYR A 507 20.62 -7.86 -15.46
N ALA A 508 20.36 -6.58 -15.16
CA ALA A 508 20.54 -6.06 -13.82
C ALA A 508 19.44 -6.60 -12.91
N ILE A 509 19.85 -7.05 -11.73
CA ILE A 509 18.96 -7.34 -10.61
C ILE A 509 19.07 -6.14 -9.68
N GLN A 510 17.95 -5.46 -9.44
CA GLN A 510 17.87 -4.36 -8.50
C GLN A 510 16.93 -4.76 -7.38
N ILE A 511 17.42 -4.64 -6.15
CA ILE A 511 16.67 -4.94 -4.94
C ILE A 511 16.63 -3.64 -4.14
N VAL A 512 15.43 -3.26 -3.73
CA VAL A 512 15.18 -2.10 -2.89
C VAL A 512 14.58 -2.60 -1.60
N ASN A 513 15.29 -2.39 -0.50
CA ASN A 513 14.78 -2.70 0.83
C ASN A 513 13.62 -1.75 1.19
N PRO A 514 12.81 -2.09 2.20
CA PRO A 514 11.70 -1.25 2.65
C PRO A 514 12.13 0.18 3.02
N GLY A 515 13.37 0.34 3.48
CA GLY A 515 13.98 1.64 3.75
C GLY A 515 14.70 2.30 2.58
N GLY A 516 14.42 1.93 1.33
CA GLY A 516 14.97 2.58 0.13
C GLY A 516 16.43 2.24 -0.20
N GLN A 517 17.12 1.43 0.60
CA GLN A 517 18.49 1.01 0.29
C GLN A 517 18.51 0.07 -0.91
N THR A 518 19.47 0.27 -1.82
CA THR A 518 19.54 -0.50 -3.07
C THR A 518 20.71 -1.49 -3.09
N LEU A 519 20.42 -2.69 -3.59
CA LEU A 519 21.36 -3.78 -3.82
C LEU A 519 21.32 -4.12 -5.30
N SER A 520 22.47 -4.08 -5.95
CA SER A 520 22.60 -4.44 -7.36
C SER A 520 23.34 -5.77 -7.51
N ALA A 521 22.83 -6.62 -8.38
CA ALA A 521 23.51 -7.83 -8.85
C ALA A 521 23.27 -8.01 -10.36
N THR A 522 23.92 -8.98 -10.98
CA THR A 522 23.74 -9.27 -12.41
C THR A 522 23.38 -10.73 -12.63
N LEU A 523 22.42 -10.97 -13.52
CA LEU A 523 22.05 -12.28 -14.04
C LEU A 523 22.42 -12.38 -15.51
N ARG A 524 23.17 -13.42 -15.88
CA ARG A 524 23.49 -13.70 -17.27
C ARG A 524 22.56 -14.77 -17.82
N VAL A 525 21.89 -14.49 -18.92
CA VAL A 525 21.07 -15.46 -19.66
C VAL A 525 21.84 -15.84 -20.91
N THR A 526 22.26 -17.10 -21.01
CA THR A 526 23.04 -17.60 -22.15
C THR A 526 22.34 -18.80 -22.75
N LYS A 527 22.31 -18.86 -24.08
CA LYS A 527 21.90 -20.08 -24.77
C LYS A 527 22.93 -21.17 -24.48
N ASP A 528 22.52 -22.25 -23.83
CA ASP A 528 23.41 -23.37 -23.54
C ASP A 528 24.00 -23.93 -24.85
N ALA A 529 25.33 -23.91 -24.94
CA ALA A 529 26.09 -24.51 -26.02
C ALA A 529 26.39 -25.99 -25.70
N SER A 530 25.36 -26.78 -25.41
CA SER A 530 25.48 -28.24 -25.35
C SER A 530 24.08 -28.87 -25.36
N GLY A 531 23.88 -29.81 -26.27
CA GLY A 531 22.58 -30.22 -26.78
C GLY A 531 21.70 -31.07 -25.86
N GLY A 532 20.41 -31.05 -26.21
CA GLY A 532 19.54 -32.23 -26.23
C GLY A 532 18.87 -32.62 -24.92
N GLY A 533 17.60 -32.20 -24.76
CA GLY A 533 16.69 -32.76 -23.75
C GLY A 533 15.82 -31.70 -23.08
N GLY A 534 14.91 -31.10 -23.83
CA GLY A 534 13.95 -30.14 -23.27
C GLY A 534 12.90 -30.83 -22.42
N SER A 535 13.14 -30.99 -21.11
CA SER A 535 12.11 -31.42 -20.17
C SER A 535 11.11 -30.28 -19.96
N SER A 536 9.90 -30.41 -20.51
CA SER A 536 8.81 -29.43 -20.40
C SER A 536 8.22 -29.41 -18.98
N THR A 537 8.85 -28.70 -18.06
CA THR A 537 8.34 -28.51 -16.69
C THR A 537 7.73 -27.12 -16.55
N GLY A 538 6.55 -26.90 -17.14
CA GLY A 538 5.82 -25.65 -16.99
C GLY A 538 4.52 -25.61 -17.79
N ILE A 539 3.40 -25.44 -17.07
CA ILE A 539 2.16 -24.82 -17.55
C ILE A 539 1.60 -25.45 -18.86
N CYS A 540 0.86 -26.55 -18.74
CA CYS A 540 0.31 -27.40 -19.82
C CYS A 540 1.25 -28.48 -20.40
N ALA A 541 2.09 -29.08 -19.55
CA ALA A 541 3.08 -30.11 -19.93
C ALA A 541 2.48 -31.31 -20.69
N VAL A 542 1.32 -31.82 -20.28
CA VAL A 542 0.69 -32.99 -20.92
C VAL A 542 0.16 -32.67 -22.32
N ALA A 543 -0.43 -31.49 -22.51
CA ALA A 543 -0.96 -31.06 -23.81
C ALA A 543 0.18 -30.68 -24.79
N THR A 544 1.25 -30.09 -24.26
CA THR A 544 2.47 -29.76 -25.02
C THR A 544 3.20 -31.03 -25.45
N ALA A 545 3.35 -32.01 -24.56
CA ALA A 545 3.90 -33.33 -24.89
C ALA A 545 3.04 -34.10 -25.92
N ALA A 546 1.72 -33.88 -25.90
CA ALA A 546 0.80 -34.47 -26.86
C ALA A 546 0.85 -33.78 -28.23
N HIS A 547 0.78 -32.45 -28.31
CA HIS A 547 0.72 -31.72 -29.59
C HIS A 547 2.11 -31.43 -30.19
N GLY A 548 3.17 -31.56 -29.40
CA GLY A 548 4.57 -31.41 -29.84
C GLY A 548 5.03 -29.95 -29.97
N ASP A 549 4.12 -29.00 -29.77
CA ASP A 549 4.40 -27.56 -29.80
C ASP A 549 3.54 -26.86 -28.75
N TYR A 550 4.15 -25.90 -28.06
CA TYR A 550 3.49 -25.05 -27.06
C TYR A 550 2.55 -24.02 -27.71
N GLU A 551 2.83 -23.64 -28.95
CA GLU A 551 2.07 -22.65 -29.71
C GLU A 551 0.98 -23.26 -30.60
N SER A 552 0.71 -24.55 -30.45
CA SER A 552 -0.43 -25.21 -31.12
C SER A 552 -1.75 -24.52 -30.73
N GLU A 553 -2.65 -24.39 -31.71
CA GLU A 553 -3.95 -23.71 -31.54
C GLU A 553 -4.76 -24.33 -30.38
N GLU A 554 -4.71 -25.66 -30.25
CA GLU A 554 -5.39 -26.42 -29.20
C GLU A 554 -4.79 -26.16 -27.81
N VAL A 555 -3.47 -26.06 -27.70
CA VAL A 555 -2.78 -25.76 -26.44
C VAL A 555 -3.07 -24.33 -25.99
N ARG A 556 -3.11 -23.36 -26.92
CA ARG A 556 -3.49 -21.97 -26.64
C ARG A 556 -4.92 -21.83 -26.11
N VAL A 557 -5.86 -22.60 -26.66
CA VAL A 557 -7.25 -22.61 -26.20
C VAL A 557 -7.36 -23.15 -24.78
N LEU A 558 -6.67 -24.25 -24.46
CA LEU A 558 -6.68 -24.83 -23.12
C LEU A 558 -6.00 -23.92 -22.08
N ARG A 559 -4.98 -23.15 -22.50
CA ARG A 559 -4.34 -22.12 -21.68
C ARG A 559 -5.31 -21.00 -21.32
N ARG A 560 -6.03 -20.44 -22.31
CA ARG A 560 -7.04 -19.41 -22.06
C ARG A 560 -8.18 -19.90 -21.17
N LEU A 561 -8.65 -21.14 -21.34
CA LEU A 561 -9.65 -21.71 -20.43
C LEU A 561 -9.14 -21.71 -18.98
N ARG A 562 -7.87 -22.08 -18.77
CA ARG A 562 -7.29 -22.06 -17.43
C ARG A 562 -7.22 -20.63 -16.88
N ASP A 563 -6.65 -19.72 -17.65
CA ASP A 563 -6.34 -18.37 -17.20
C ASP A 563 -7.62 -17.56 -16.94
N ASP A 564 -8.64 -17.72 -17.80
CA ASP A 564 -9.87 -16.94 -17.72
C ASP A 564 -10.93 -17.57 -16.78
N TYR A 565 -10.95 -18.90 -16.62
CA TYR A 565 -12.03 -19.61 -15.89
C TYR A 565 -11.58 -20.52 -14.74
N LEU A 566 -10.40 -21.17 -14.83
CA LEU A 566 -9.95 -22.07 -13.76
C LEU A 566 -9.22 -21.33 -12.64
N LEU A 567 -8.44 -20.29 -12.94
CA LEU A 567 -7.72 -19.52 -11.93
C LEU A 567 -8.61 -18.52 -11.18
N THR A 568 -9.79 -18.21 -11.71
CA THR A 568 -10.77 -17.30 -11.09
C THR A 568 -11.64 -17.97 -10.03
N THR A 569 -11.63 -19.30 -9.90
CA THR A 569 -12.44 -20.05 -8.94
C THR A 569 -11.58 -20.93 -8.02
N GLN A 570 -11.91 -21.01 -6.72
CA GLN A 570 -11.12 -21.77 -5.73
C GLN A 570 -11.00 -23.27 -6.10
N GLY A 571 -12.04 -23.87 -6.68
CA GLY A 571 -12.02 -25.25 -7.17
C GLY A 571 -11.13 -25.45 -8.40
N GLY A 572 -11.10 -24.48 -9.33
CA GLY A 572 -10.22 -24.51 -10.49
C GLY A 572 -8.74 -24.30 -10.12
N GLN A 573 -8.46 -23.50 -9.10
CA GLN A 573 -7.11 -23.35 -8.53
C GLN A 573 -6.62 -24.64 -7.87
N ALA A 574 -7.49 -25.38 -7.18
CA ALA A 574 -7.15 -26.68 -6.61
C ALA A 574 -6.85 -27.75 -7.69
N PHE A 575 -7.68 -27.83 -8.73
CA PHE A 575 -7.43 -28.70 -9.89
C PHE A 575 -6.12 -28.35 -10.61
N THR A 576 -5.86 -27.06 -10.80
CA THR A 576 -4.65 -26.57 -11.46
C THR A 576 -3.39 -26.89 -10.65
N ARG A 577 -3.46 -26.79 -9.32
CA ARG A 577 -2.37 -27.21 -8.41
C ARG A 577 -2.07 -28.71 -8.53
N ALA A 578 -3.10 -29.56 -8.52
CA ALA A 578 -2.91 -31.00 -8.71
C ALA A 578 -2.34 -31.32 -10.11
N TYR A 579 -2.82 -30.62 -11.14
CA TYR A 579 -2.30 -30.77 -12.51
C TYR A 579 -0.82 -30.39 -12.62
N TYR A 580 -0.35 -29.35 -11.93
CA TYR A 580 1.07 -28.98 -11.92
C TYR A 580 1.94 -29.89 -11.05
N GLN A 581 1.36 -30.49 -10.01
CA GLN A 581 2.06 -31.47 -9.17
C GLN A 581 2.30 -32.80 -9.91
N TYR A 582 1.32 -33.29 -10.68
CA TYR A 582 1.40 -34.60 -11.34
C TYR A 582 1.68 -34.54 -12.86
N GLY A 583 1.43 -33.40 -13.51
CA GLY A 583 1.53 -33.21 -14.95
C GLY A 583 2.90 -33.48 -15.57
N PRO A 584 4.04 -33.11 -14.92
CA PRO A 584 5.37 -33.40 -15.46
C PRO A 584 5.68 -34.88 -15.59
N TYR A 585 5.24 -35.71 -14.63
CA TYR A 585 5.45 -37.17 -14.67
C TYR A 585 4.68 -37.83 -15.81
N LEU A 586 3.45 -37.36 -16.08
CA LEU A 586 2.64 -37.84 -17.20
C LEU A 586 3.17 -37.36 -18.55
N ALA A 587 3.67 -36.12 -18.63
CA ALA A 587 4.22 -35.55 -19.85
C ALA A 587 5.45 -36.33 -20.34
N ASN A 588 6.40 -36.62 -19.45
CA ASN A 588 7.58 -37.42 -19.77
C ASN A 588 7.20 -38.84 -20.24
N TYR A 589 6.16 -39.45 -19.67
CA TYR A 589 5.70 -40.78 -20.07
C TYR A 589 5.01 -40.83 -21.46
N ILE A 590 4.36 -39.73 -21.86
CA ILE A 590 3.64 -39.60 -23.14
C ILE A 590 4.58 -39.22 -24.28
N GLU A 591 5.63 -38.45 -23.98
CA GLU A 591 6.56 -37.90 -24.97
C GLU A 591 7.35 -38.99 -25.72
N ASP A 592 7.70 -40.08 -25.02
CA ASP A 592 8.48 -41.19 -25.57
C ASP A 592 7.67 -42.18 -26.44
N ARG A 593 6.33 -42.08 -26.47
CA ARG A 593 5.45 -43.11 -27.07
C ARG A 593 4.43 -42.52 -28.03
N GLN A 594 4.59 -42.78 -29.33
CA GLN A 594 3.69 -42.27 -30.39
C GLN A 594 2.22 -42.67 -30.19
N TRP A 595 1.92 -43.87 -29.69
CA TRP A 595 0.55 -44.32 -29.43
C TRP A 595 -0.10 -43.57 -28.25
N ALA A 596 0.68 -43.24 -27.21
CA ALA A 596 0.20 -42.48 -26.06
C ALA A 596 -0.10 -41.03 -26.45
N ARG A 597 0.76 -40.43 -27.29
CA ARG A 597 0.52 -39.11 -27.89
C ARG A 597 -0.80 -39.05 -28.67
N SER A 598 -1.09 -40.07 -29.47
CA SER A 598 -2.32 -40.16 -30.26
C SER A 598 -3.58 -40.36 -29.38
N ALA A 599 -3.48 -41.18 -28.34
CA ALA A 599 -4.56 -41.38 -27.37
C ALA A 599 -4.87 -40.09 -26.59
N THR A 600 -3.85 -39.37 -26.12
CA THR A 600 -4.00 -38.10 -25.41
C THR A 600 -4.60 -37.01 -26.31
N ARG A 601 -4.17 -36.91 -27.59
CA ARG A 601 -4.80 -36.01 -28.56
C ARG A 601 -6.29 -36.30 -28.71
N THR A 602 -6.65 -37.57 -28.90
CA THR A 602 -8.04 -37.99 -29.08
C THR A 602 -8.89 -37.70 -27.83
N GLY A 603 -8.35 -37.93 -26.63
CA GLY A 603 -9.02 -37.62 -25.36
C GLY A 603 -9.19 -36.12 -25.09
N LEU A 604 -8.29 -35.28 -25.62
CA LEU A 604 -8.35 -33.82 -25.46
C LEU A 604 -9.32 -33.14 -26.44
N ILE A 605 -9.69 -33.77 -27.57
CA ILE A 605 -10.63 -33.21 -28.56
C ILE A 605 -11.94 -32.68 -27.94
N PRO A 606 -12.70 -33.46 -27.14
CA PRO A 606 -13.95 -32.96 -26.56
C PRO A 606 -13.72 -31.78 -25.59
N LEU A 607 -12.59 -31.78 -24.86
CA LEU A 607 -12.24 -30.72 -23.93
C LEU A 607 -11.87 -29.43 -24.65
N VAL A 608 -11.08 -29.52 -25.74
CA VAL A 608 -10.71 -28.40 -26.60
C VAL A 608 -11.94 -27.83 -27.30
N ALA A 609 -12.85 -28.68 -27.80
CA ALA A 609 -14.11 -28.24 -28.41
C ALA A 609 -15.01 -27.49 -27.41
N LEU A 610 -15.12 -27.98 -26.17
CA LEU A 610 -15.88 -27.33 -25.10
C LEU A 610 -15.22 -25.99 -24.69
N SER A 611 -13.89 -25.93 -24.65
CA SER A 611 -13.12 -24.72 -24.35
C SER A 611 -13.28 -23.66 -25.45
N LYS A 612 -13.21 -24.05 -26.73
CA LYS A 612 -13.49 -23.16 -27.87
C LYS A 612 -14.92 -22.63 -27.81
N GLY A 613 -15.89 -23.49 -27.45
CA GLY A 613 -17.28 -23.07 -27.24
C GLY A 613 -17.44 -22.04 -26.12
N LEU A 614 -16.82 -22.27 -24.96
CA LEU A 614 -16.86 -21.33 -23.84
C LEU A 614 -16.21 -19.98 -24.19
N LEU A 615 -15.09 -19.99 -24.90
CA LEU A 615 -14.35 -18.77 -25.24
C LEU A 615 -14.99 -17.95 -26.38
N LEU A 616 -15.69 -18.59 -27.32
CA LEU A 616 -16.20 -17.93 -28.54
C LEU A 616 -17.73 -17.71 -28.56
N TRP A 617 -18.50 -18.33 -27.67
CA TRP A 617 -19.97 -18.23 -27.70
C TRP A 617 -20.50 -17.01 -26.95
N ASN A 618 -21.54 -16.38 -27.50
CA ASN A 618 -22.26 -15.28 -26.87
C ASN A 618 -22.99 -15.77 -25.59
N PRO A 619 -23.29 -14.87 -24.62
CA PRO A 619 -23.91 -15.25 -23.34
C PRO A 619 -25.18 -16.12 -23.50
N GLY A 620 -26.02 -15.84 -24.50
CA GLY A 620 -27.22 -16.64 -24.79
C GLY A 620 -26.93 -18.08 -25.29
N GLN A 621 -25.86 -18.29 -26.04
CA GLN A 621 -25.44 -19.62 -26.51
C GLN A 621 -24.82 -20.44 -25.36
N ARG A 622 -24.12 -19.78 -24.43
CA ARG A 622 -23.62 -20.40 -23.19
C ARG A 622 -24.75 -20.91 -22.30
N CYS A 623 -25.85 -20.14 -22.18
CA CYS A 623 -27.05 -20.57 -21.45
C CYS A 623 -27.74 -21.77 -22.12
N MET A 624 -27.90 -21.79 -23.44
CA MET A 624 -28.51 -22.95 -24.13
C MET A 624 -27.68 -24.23 -23.96
N ALA A 625 -26.34 -24.11 -23.99
CA ALA A 625 -25.46 -25.24 -23.75
C ALA A 625 -25.56 -25.76 -22.31
N ALA A 626 -25.59 -24.87 -21.32
CA ALA A 626 -25.77 -25.25 -19.91
C ALA A 626 -27.10 -25.96 -19.67
N VAL A 627 -28.20 -25.47 -20.28
CA VAL A 627 -29.52 -26.11 -20.23
C VAL A 627 -29.51 -27.47 -20.94
N GLY A 628 -28.81 -27.60 -22.07
CA GLY A 628 -28.61 -28.87 -22.76
C GLY A 628 -27.84 -29.90 -21.93
N PHE A 629 -26.76 -29.49 -21.25
CA PHE A 629 -25.98 -30.36 -20.37
C PHE A 629 -26.74 -30.77 -19.11
N LEU A 630 -27.52 -29.85 -18.52
CA LEU A 630 -28.45 -30.18 -17.42
C LEU A 630 -29.54 -31.15 -17.88
N GLY A 631 -30.12 -30.96 -19.06
CA GLY A 631 -31.08 -31.88 -19.66
C GLY A 631 -30.50 -33.27 -19.91
N LEU A 632 -29.26 -33.35 -20.42
CA LEU A 632 -28.54 -34.60 -20.64
C LEU A 632 -28.19 -35.30 -19.32
N PHE A 633 -27.79 -34.54 -18.30
CA PHE A 633 -27.51 -35.05 -16.96
C PHE A 633 -28.76 -35.67 -16.31
N PHE A 634 -29.93 -35.01 -16.43
CA PHE A 634 -31.20 -35.56 -15.96
C PHE A 634 -31.67 -36.78 -16.78
N LEU A 635 -31.41 -36.82 -18.09
CA LEU A 635 -31.69 -37.99 -18.94
C LEU A 635 -30.82 -39.21 -18.60
N ILE A 636 -29.53 -39.00 -18.32
CA ILE A 636 -28.61 -40.07 -17.90
C ILE A 636 -28.97 -40.58 -16.50
N ARG A 637 -29.37 -39.68 -15.59
CA ARG A 637 -29.80 -40.05 -14.24
C ARG A 637 -31.11 -40.84 -14.24
N ARG A 638 -32.02 -40.58 -15.18
CA ARG A 638 -33.28 -41.31 -15.35
C ARG A 638 -33.12 -42.70 -15.98
N ARG A 639 -31.97 -43.01 -16.61
CA ARG A 639 -31.66 -44.37 -17.12
C ARG A 639 -31.04 -45.30 -16.07
N ARG A 640 -30.81 -44.82 -14.83
CA ARG A 640 -30.23 -45.59 -13.72
C ARG A 640 -31.21 -45.81 -12.55
N THR A 641 -32.50 -45.62 -12.79
CA THR A 641 -33.62 -46.01 -11.92
C THR A 641 -34.65 -46.68 -12.79
#